data_AF-A0A7Y2UQZ4-F1
#
_entry.id   AF-A0A7Y2UQZ4-F1
#
_cell.length_a   1.000
_cell.length_b   1.000
_cell.length_c   1.000
_cell.angle_alpha   90.00
_cell.angle_beta   90.00
_cell.angle_gamma   90.00
#
_symmetry.space_group_name_H-M   'P 1'
#
loop_
_entity.id
_entity.type
_entity.pdbx_description
1 polymer ?
#
loop_
_entity_poly.entity_id
_entity_poly.type
_entity_poly.pdbx_seq_one_letter_code
_entity_poly.pdbx_strand_id
1 'polypeptide(L)'
;LEAAEETKNQGTAEQEEVAEKVTATDPAQAEQATEENTANAQNEESKTQEAAVQDSGPSETHEDIKEDNQLDEAAARRKALTNRVRALQGPISDLGNNSAQMKKAIALAVGFLKEGSFDKAEMTLGKVEQSLAKAQSASASDAGADASDTAPDPKALIARAGSLKKVLDQSQSPETAAIKKQIVQALALLKNRDFAGADAGLTRAEDALNGLNKRATDPQGATATPTEKKRAEQDDLNDQNAAEETVESTAETSEAKSAEDSPNAAEETDSNETKSTTDAQAEWAAIIGPLQAEVDAAMQAKSGDLDAINRAFNYAKSQAEAGAHESALKAAENTRKLLKEAAEAPEDSEDARVAEAMDATPDNVVAYRKSRLNWINTRNGLYADLVKLKMTIDAKAREIEGLEDIAQNTSALVDYLEDLDSALEDKLNALVETPDGAERQKLKEESIKIIRDYRSTLDGEFFQAVDQNGFTETKIRARALDALSGVETALAA
;
A
#
# COMPACT_ATOMS: atom_id res chain seq x y z
N LEU A 1 44.51 59.31 25.83
CA LEU A 1 44.86 59.01 24.42
C LEU A 1 43.63 58.34 23.83
N GLU A 2 42.54 59.10 23.69
CA GLU A 2 42.22 59.94 22.50
C GLU A 2 41.90 59.04 21.30
N ALA A 3 40.80 59.15 20.57
CA ALA A 3 39.64 60.04 20.49
C ALA A 3 38.54 59.23 19.72
N ALA A 4 37.24 59.27 20.04
CA ALA A 4 36.22 60.26 19.61
C ALA A 4 36.22 60.46 18.07
N GLU A 5 35.14 60.19 17.33
CA GLU A 5 33.91 60.99 17.13
C GLU A 5 33.10 60.25 16.02
N GLU A 6 31.82 60.43 15.70
CA GLU A 6 30.66 61.17 16.18
C GLU A 6 29.59 60.97 15.08
N THR A 7 28.34 60.67 15.43
CA THR A 7 27.16 61.26 14.77
C THR A 7 25.91 60.94 15.60
N LYS A 8 25.18 62.00 15.91
CA LYS A 8 24.16 62.14 16.94
C LYS A 8 22.88 62.69 16.28
N ASN A 9 21.73 62.21 16.78
CA ASN A 9 20.38 62.81 16.87
C ASN A 9 19.73 63.50 15.66
N GLN A 10 18.42 63.25 15.49
CA GLN A 10 17.31 64.07 16.06
C GLN A 10 15.95 63.42 15.68
N GLY A 11 15.10 63.10 16.65
CA GLY A 11 13.87 63.84 16.98
C GLY A 11 12.67 62.89 16.80
N THR A 12 11.56 62.87 17.54
CA THR A 12 10.96 63.84 18.47
C THR A 12 9.93 63.08 19.31
N ALA A 13 9.80 63.45 20.58
CA ALA A 13 8.75 62.99 21.49
C ALA A 13 7.65 64.06 21.59
N GLU A 14 6.38 63.64 21.71
CA GLU A 14 5.26 64.35 22.34
C GLU A 14 4.13 63.32 22.51
N GLN A 15 3.78 62.94 23.75
CA GLN A 15 2.55 63.34 24.47
C GLN A 15 1.27 62.94 23.71
N GLU A 16 0.38 62.12 24.26
CA GLU A 16 -0.60 62.62 25.23
C GLU A 16 -1.31 61.48 25.99
N GLU A 17 -1.52 61.77 27.27
CA GLU A 17 -2.26 61.09 28.32
C GLU A 17 -3.75 61.42 28.19
N VAL A 18 -4.66 60.43 28.16
CA VAL A 18 -6.03 60.63 28.67
C VAL A 18 -6.53 59.35 29.33
N ALA A 19 -6.81 59.48 30.62
CA ALA A 19 -7.49 58.51 31.46
C ALA A 19 -9.01 58.55 31.27
N GLU A 20 -9.65 57.43 31.64
CA GLU A 20 -10.90 57.39 32.39
C GLU A 20 -12.20 57.83 31.71
N LYS A 21 -13.03 56.84 31.32
CA LYS A 21 -14.45 56.90 31.69
C LYS A 21 -15.12 55.53 31.81
N VAL A 22 -15.47 55.26 33.05
CA VAL A 22 -16.47 54.30 33.54
C VAL A 22 -17.83 54.53 32.88
N THR A 23 -18.45 53.48 32.36
CA THR A 23 -19.89 53.24 32.52
C THR A 23 -20.16 51.74 32.56
N ALA A 24 -20.55 51.28 33.75
CA ALA A 24 -21.25 50.04 33.96
C ALA A 24 -22.63 50.09 33.27
N THR A 25 -23.09 48.97 32.73
CA THR A 25 -24.53 48.71 32.60
C THR A 25 -24.80 47.23 32.89
N ASP A 26 -25.80 47.07 33.74
CA ASP A 26 -26.32 45.94 34.49
C ASP A 26 -26.83 44.76 33.62
N PRO A 27 -26.79 43.51 34.12
CA PRO A 27 -27.43 42.36 33.48
C PRO A 27 -28.71 41.94 34.23
N ALA A 28 -29.91 42.08 33.63
CA ALA A 28 -31.11 41.37 34.07
C ALA A 28 -32.32 41.59 33.12
N GLN A 29 -33.23 40.60 33.12
CA GLN A 29 -34.50 40.45 32.37
C GLN A 29 -34.32 39.72 31.02
N ALA A 30 -34.54 38.40 30.89
CA ALA A 30 -35.58 37.49 31.40
C ALA A 30 -37.00 37.83 30.90
N GLU A 31 -37.53 36.84 30.17
CA GLU A 31 -38.94 36.47 29.95
C GLU A 31 -39.68 36.90 28.66
N GLN A 32 -40.09 35.83 27.95
CA GLN A 32 -41.36 35.60 27.25
C GLN A 32 -41.56 36.20 25.84
N ALA A 33 -41.54 35.33 24.82
CA ALA A 33 -42.76 34.93 24.10
C ALA A 33 -42.45 33.80 23.09
N THR A 34 -42.99 32.62 23.38
CA THR A 34 -43.40 31.59 22.43
C THR A 34 -44.43 32.12 21.45
N GLU A 35 -44.36 31.77 20.15
CA GLU A 35 -45.42 31.08 19.38
C GLU A 35 -45.16 31.11 17.86
N GLU A 36 -45.56 30.00 17.23
CA GLU A 36 -45.99 29.85 15.82
C GLU A 36 -45.03 30.22 14.67
N ASN A 37 -44.52 29.19 13.98
CA ASN A 37 -44.80 29.09 12.55
C ASN A 37 -44.69 27.63 12.05
N THR A 38 -45.84 26.96 11.97
CA THR A 38 -46.03 25.71 11.22
C THR A 38 -47.07 26.00 10.14
N ALA A 39 -46.91 25.34 8.99
CA ALA A 39 -47.80 25.32 7.83
C ALA A 39 -47.46 26.31 6.71
N ASN A 40 -46.94 25.76 5.61
CA ASN A 40 -47.50 26.09 4.31
C ASN A 40 -47.41 24.89 3.36
N ALA A 41 -48.54 24.20 3.22
CA ALA A 41 -48.80 23.21 2.20
C ALA A 41 -50.19 23.49 1.63
N GLN A 42 -50.31 23.30 0.32
CA GLN A 42 -51.53 23.24 -0.51
C GLN A 42 -52.19 24.56 -0.94
N ASN A 43 -52.05 24.87 -2.22
CA ASN A 43 -53.13 25.17 -3.19
C ASN A 43 -52.47 25.38 -4.58
N GLU A 44 -53.01 25.03 -5.75
CA GLU A 44 -54.30 24.46 -6.15
C GLU A 44 -54.17 23.93 -7.60
N GLU A 45 -55.06 23.00 -7.92
CA GLU A 45 -55.65 22.56 -9.21
C GLU A 45 -55.79 23.66 -10.31
N SER A 46 -56.08 23.47 -11.60
CA SER A 46 -56.47 22.37 -12.53
C SER A 46 -56.62 23.01 -13.94
N LYS A 47 -56.41 22.26 -15.03
CA LYS A 47 -57.28 22.15 -16.25
C LYS A 47 -56.52 21.54 -17.45
N THR A 48 -56.82 20.35 -17.99
CA THR A 48 -57.96 19.84 -18.83
C THR A 48 -57.75 19.98 -20.36
N GLN A 49 -57.88 18.82 -21.05
CA GLN A 49 -58.25 18.58 -22.48
C GLN A 49 -57.23 18.97 -23.58
N GLU A 50 -57.09 18.32 -24.74
CA GLU A 50 -57.95 17.41 -25.52
C GLU A 50 -57.10 16.68 -26.59
N ALA A 51 -57.71 15.71 -27.27
CA ALA A 51 -57.16 14.73 -28.20
C ALA A 51 -56.56 15.24 -29.53
N ALA A 52 -55.66 14.44 -30.11
CA ALA A 52 -55.61 14.21 -31.56
C ALA A 52 -55.00 12.83 -31.89
N VAL A 53 -55.74 12.09 -32.72
CA VAL A 53 -55.43 10.80 -33.35
C VAL A 53 -54.81 11.07 -34.73
N GLN A 54 -53.75 10.34 -35.09
CA GLN A 54 -53.26 10.01 -36.45
C GLN A 54 -52.19 8.91 -36.23
N ASP A 55 -52.42 7.61 -36.47
CA ASP A 55 -52.75 6.86 -37.68
C ASP A 55 -51.76 7.01 -38.87
N SER A 56 -51.18 5.85 -39.22
CA SER A 56 -50.55 5.42 -40.48
C SER A 56 -49.05 5.67 -40.74
N GLY A 57 -48.30 4.55 -40.80
CA GLY A 57 -47.10 4.40 -41.63
C GLY A 57 -46.08 3.37 -41.12
N PRO A 58 -45.88 2.21 -41.79
CA PRO A 58 -44.98 1.16 -41.32
C PRO A 58 -43.60 1.20 -41.98
N SER A 59 -42.66 0.56 -41.27
CA SER A 59 -41.53 -0.23 -41.80
C SER A 59 -40.17 0.45 -41.98
N GLU A 60 -39.20 -0.27 -41.41
CA GLU A 60 -37.76 -0.30 -41.67
C GLU A 60 -36.89 0.80 -41.09
N THR A 61 -36.42 0.57 -39.85
CA THR A 61 -34.99 0.49 -39.46
C THR A 61 -34.84 0.43 -37.93
N HIS A 62 -34.12 -0.57 -37.41
CA HIS A 62 -33.15 -0.47 -36.30
C HIS A 62 -32.85 -1.85 -35.69
N GLU A 63 -31.73 -2.44 -36.10
CA GLU A 63 -30.90 -3.23 -35.20
C GLU A 63 -30.17 -2.22 -34.30
N ASP A 64 -30.54 -2.13 -33.01
CA ASP A 64 -29.69 -1.66 -31.89
C ASP A 64 -30.55 -1.51 -30.61
N ILE A 65 -30.93 -2.63 -30.00
CA ILE A 65 -31.51 -2.68 -28.65
C ILE A 65 -30.82 -3.82 -27.89
N LYS A 66 -29.61 -3.57 -27.38
CA LYS A 66 -28.93 -4.49 -26.44
C LYS A 66 -28.27 -3.80 -25.24
N GLU A 67 -28.25 -2.47 -25.16
CA GLU A 67 -27.54 -1.76 -24.08
C GLU A 67 -28.35 -1.62 -22.77
N ASP A 68 -29.69 -1.59 -22.83
CA ASP A 68 -30.50 -1.39 -21.61
C ASP A 68 -30.43 -2.56 -20.60
N ASN A 69 -30.03 -3.76 -21.03
CA ASN A 69 -30.06 -4.94 -20.16
C ASN A 69 -28.81 -5.07 -19.25
N GLN A 70 -27.71 -4.37 -19.56
CA GLN A 70 -26.46 -4.49 -18.78
C GLN A 70 -26.50 -3.68 -17.46
N LEU A 71 -27.24 -2.58 -17.42
CA LEU A 71 -27.39 -1.74 -16.23
C LEU A 71 -28.16 -2.47 -15.12
N ASP A 72 -29.20 -3.22 -15.50
CA ASP A 72 -30.00 -4.01 -14.55
C ASP A 72 -29.20 -5.17 -13.95
N GLU A 73 -28.33 -5.81 -14.75
CA GLU A 73 -27.47 -6.90 -14.27
C GLU A 73 -26.39 -6.40 -13.29
N ALA A 74 -25.76 -5.27 -13.58
CA ALA A 74 -24.78 -4.65 -12.69
C ALA A 74 -25.40 -4.24 -11.33
N ALA A 75 -26.62 -3.68 -11.36
CA ALA A 75 -27.35 -3.33 -10.15
C ALA A 75 -27.73 -4.58 -9.32
N ALA A 76 -28.20 -5.64 -9.99
CA ALA A 76 -28.51 -6.91 -9.34
C ALA A 76 -27.26 -7.55 -8.71
N ARG A 77 -26.12 -7.54 -9.42
CA ARG A 77 -24.83 -8.08 -8.94
C ARG A 77 -24.32 -7.31 -7.73
N ARG A 78 -24.37 -5.97 -7.76
CA ARG A 78 -24.00 -5.12 -6.62
C ARG A 78 -24.83 -5.44 -5.39
N LYS A 79 -26.15 -5.60 -5.56
CA LYS A 79 -27.08 -5.95 -4.48
C LYS A 79 -26.77 -7.32 -3.88
N ALA A 80 -26.49 -8.33 -4.71
CA ALA A 80 -26.11 -9.66 -4.27
C ALA A 80 -24.82 -9.66 -3.42
N LEU A 81 -23.77 -8.99 -3.92
CA LEU A 81 -22.49 -8.91 -3.21
C LEU A 81 -22.59 -8.10 -1.90
N THR A 82 -23.39 -7.03 -1.88
CA THR A 82 -23.64 -6.25 -0.64
C THR A 82 -24.34 -7.10 0.42
N ASN A 83 -25.31 -7.93 0.02
CA ASN A 83 -25.96 -8.87 0.94
C ASN A 83 -24.98 -9.93 1.47
N ARG A 84 -24.09 -10.43 0.61
CA ARG A 84 -23.03 -11.38 0.99
C ARG A 84 -22.05 -10.79 2.00
N VAL A 85 -21.62 -9.54 1.81
CA VAL A 85 -20.81 -8.79 2.81
C VAL A 85 -21.51 -8.75 4.16
N ARG A 86 -22.80 -8.34 4.19
CA ARG A 86 -23.57 -8.24 5.43
C ARG A 86 -23.72 -9.59 6.14
N ALA A 87 -23.94 -10.67 5.38
CA ALA A 87 -24.06 -12.01 5.93
C ALA A 87 -22.78 -12.51 6.62
N LEU A 88 -21.60 -12.09 6.14
CA LEU A 88 -20.31 -12.51 6.70
C LEU A 88 -19.90 -11.73 7.95
N GLN A 89 -20.41 -10.52 8.15
CA GLN A 89 -20.00 -9.66 9.28
C GLN A 89 -20.30 -10.27 10.65
N GLY A 90 -21.43 -10.97 10.81
CA GLY A 90 -21.80 -11.65 12.06
C GLY A 90 -20.82 -12.77 12.42
N PRO A 91 -20.72 -13.84 11.61
CA PRO A 91 -19.81 -14.95 11.86
C PRO A 91 -18.35 -14.54 12.05
N ILE A 92 -17.89 -13.52 11.33
CA ILE A 92 -16.53 -12.98 11.50
C ILE A 92 -16.38 -12.28 12.86
N SER A 93 -17.41 -11.56 13.32
CA SER A 93 -17.36 -10.92 14.64
C SER A 93 -17.31 -11.93 15.77
N ASP A 94 -17.96 -13.08 15.60
CA ASP A 94 -17.95 -14.18 16.57
C ASP A 94 -16.56 -14.82 16.75
N LEU A 95 -15.66 -14.67 15.77
CA LEU A 95 -14.26 -15.14 15.87
C LEU A 95 -13.36 -14.27 16.78
N GLY A 96 -13.88 -13.17 17.35
CA GLY A 96 -13.13 -12.33 18.29
C GLY A 96 -11.86 -11.73 17.69
N ASN A 97 -10.72 -11.86 18.38
CA ASN A 97 -9.44 -11.25 17.96
C ASN A 97 -8.89 -11.84 16.64
N ASN A 98 -9.25 -13.08 16.30
CA ASN A 98 -8.81 -13.74 15.06
C ASN A 98 -9.52 -13.19 13.80
N SER A 99 -10.48 -12.27 13.97
CA SER A 99 -11.27 -11.68 12.90
C SER A 99 -10.61 -10.50 12.18
N ALA A 100 -9.49 -9.96 12.69
CA ALA A 100 -8.92 -8.70 12.22
C ALA A 100 -8.59 -8.71 10.71
N GLN A 101 -7.97 -9.78 10.22
CA GLN A 101 -7.65 -9.92 8.79
C GLN A 101 -8.91 -10.07 7.93
N MET A 102 -9.91 -10.83 8.40
CA MET A 102 -11.18 -11.00 7.69
C MET A 102 -11.99 -9.70 7.64
N LYS A 103 -11.96 -8.89 8.70
CA LYS A 103 -12.57 -7.55 8.75
C LYS A 103 -11.91 -6.60 7.74
N LYS A 104 -10.57 -6.63 7.64
CA LYS A 104 -9.82 -5.87 6.63
C LYS A 104 -10.18 -6.30 5.20
N ALA A 105 -10.29 -7.61 4.96
CA ALA A 105 -10.69 -8.14 3.66
C ALA A 105 -12.14 -7.79 3.30
N ILE A 106 -13.07 -7.77 4.27
CA ILE A 106 -14.43 -7.24 4.05
C ILE A 106 -14.40 -5.75 3.68
N ALA A 107 -13.62 -4.93 4.38
CA ALA A 107 -13.50 -3.51 4.06
C ALA A 107 -12.97 -3.29 2.63
N LEU A 108 -12.00 -4.10 2.21
CA LEU A 108 -11.48 -4.10 0.84
C LEU A 108 -12.55 -4.49 -0.20
N ALA A 109 -13.33 -5.54 0.09
CA ALA A 109 -14.44 -5.94 -0.79
C ALA A 109 -15.51 -4.84 -0.93
N VAL A 110 -15.79 -4.10 0.15
CA VAL A 110 -16.68 -2.92 0.11
C VAL A 110 -16.08 -1.81 -0.77
N GLY A 111 -14.77 -1.58 -0.71
CA GLY A 111 -14.06 -0.66 -1.62
C GLY A 111 -14.28 -1.05 -3.08
N PHE A 112 -14.05 -2.32 -3.43
CA PHE A 112 -14.29 -2.82 -4.79
C PHE A 112 -15.75 -2.69 -5.24
N LEU A 113 -16.73 -2.87 -4.33
CA LEU A 113 -18.14 -2.63 -4.65
C LEU A 113 -18.47 -1.16 -4.92
N LYS A 114 -17.81 -0.23 -4.23
CA LYS A 114 -17.94 1.21 -4.47
C LYS A 114 -17.37 1.60 -5.83
N GLU A 115 -16.21 1.04 -6.18
CA GLU A 115 -15.51 1.25 -7.45
C GLU A 115 -16.18 0.56 -8.65
N GLY A 116 -17.21 -0.27 -8.45
CA GLY A 116 -17.85 -1.06 -9.52
C GLY A 116 -17.03 -2.28 -9.98
N SER A 117 -15.94 -2.61 -9.28
CA SER A 117 -15.09 -3.78 -9.54
C SER A 117 -15.69 -5.07 -8.96
N PHE A 118 -16.82 -5.52 -9.52
CA PHE A 118 -17.60 -6.65 -8.98
C PHE A 118 -16.82 -7.97 -8.92
N ASP A 119 -15.98 -8.27 -9.91
CA ASP A 119 -15.18 -9.51 -9.92
C ASP A 119 -14.14 -9.54 -8.78
N LYS A 120 -13.50 -8.39 -8.49
CA LYS A 120 -12.55 -8.27 -7.38
C LYS A 120 -13.24 -8.39 -6.02
N ALA A 121 -14.42 -7.78 -5.88
CA ALA A 121 -15.25 -7.91 -4.69
C ALA A 121 -15.64 -9.37 -4.45
N GLU A 122 -16.08 -10.07 -5.50
CA GLU A 122 -16.47 -11.48 -5.44
C GLU A 122 -15.31 -12.41 -5.06
N MET A 123 -14.15 -12.26 -5.71
CA MET A 123 -12.94 -13.01 -5.36
C MET A 123 -12.52 -12.78 -3.90
N THR A 124 -12.59 -11.52 -3.44
CA THR A 124 -12.22 -11.17 -2.06
C THR A 124 -13.18 -11.81 -1.06
N LEU A 125 -14.49 -11.77 -1.33
CA LEU A 125 -15.50 -12.39 -0.48
C LEU A 125 -15.36 -13.92 -0.44
N GLY A 126 -15.02 -14.56 -1.56
CA GLY A 126 -14.72 -15.99 -1.60
C GLY A 126 -13.56 -16.39 -0.69
N LYS A 127 -12.49 -15.59 -0.64
CA LYS A 127 -11.35 -15.83 0.28
C LYS A 127 -11.73 -15.64 1.74
N VAL A 128 -12.59 -14.66 2.03
CA VAL A 128 -13.12 -14.42 3.39
C VAL A 128 -13.95 -15.61 3.85
N GLU A 129 -14.83 -16.12 3.00
CA GLU A 129 -15.64 -17.31 3.29
C GLU A 129 -14.80 -18.56 3.53
N GLN A 130 -13.78 -18.79 2.70
CA GLN A 130 -12.87 -19.91 2.89
C GLN A 130 -12.10 -19.82 4.22
N SER A 131 -11.66 -18.61 4.59
CA SER A 131 -10.94 -18.36 5.85
C SER A 131 -11.86 -18.51 7.05
N LEU A 132 -13.11 -18.05 6.94
CA LEU A 132 -14.15 -18.20 7.95
C LEU A 132 -14.49 -19.69 8.17
N ALA A 133 -14.70 -20.46 7.10
CA ALA A 133 -14.97 -21.89 7.19
C ALA A 133 -13.82 -22.66 7.84
N LYS A 134 -12.57 -22.30 7.52
CA LYS A 134 -11.38 -22.86 8.16
C LYS A 134 -11.31 -22.54 9.65
N ALA A 135 -11.59 -21.29 10.04
CA ALA A 135 -11.58 -20.87 11.44
C ALA A 135 -12.70 -21.54 12.27
N GLN A 136 -13.89 -21.68 11.69
CA GLN A 136 -15.01 -22.40 12.30
C GLN A 136 -14.70 -23.89 12.47
N SER A 137 -14.05 -24.51 11.48
CA SER A 137 -13.63 -25.92 11.57
C SER A 137 -12.55 -26.15 12.63
N ALA A 138 -11.60 -25.22 12.77
CA ALA A 138 -10.58 -25.26 13.82
C ALA A 138 -11.17 -25.12 15.22
N SER A 139 -12.22 -24.30 15.38
CA SER A 139 -12.92 -24.14 16.67
C SER A 139 -13.74 -25.37 17.04
N ALA A 140 -14.21 -26.16 16.07
CA ALA A 140 -14.94 -27.40 16.31
C ALA A 140 -14.02 -28.56 16.73
N SER A 141 -12.73 -28.54 16.36
CA SER A 141 -11.78 -29.61 16.72
C SER A 141 -11.20 -29.49 18.13
N ASP A 142 -11.43 -28.38 18.84
CA ASP A 142 -10.82 -28.08 20.14
C ASP A 142 -11.78 -28.27 21.34
N ALA A 143 -13.01 -28.72 21.10
CA ALA A 143 -14.01 -28.97 22.14
C ALA A 143 -13.76 -30.26 22.96
N GLY A 144 -12.51 -30.74 23.03
CA GLY A 144 -12.17 -32.06 23.55
C GLY A 144 -10.80 -32.18 24.22
N ALA A 145 -10.26 -31.15 24.85
CA ALA A 145 -9.15 -31.30 25.79
C ALA A 145 -9.14 -30.16 26.82
N ASP A 146 -9.40 -30.52 28.07
CA ASP A 146 -9.28 -29.65 29.24
C ASP A 146 -7.79 -29.37 29.50
N ALA A 147 -7.25 -28.35 28.85
CA ALA A 147 -5.92 -27.80 29.11
C ALA A 147 -6.02 -26.28 29.09
N SER A 148 -5.52 -25.66 30.15
CA SER A 148 -5.56 -24.22 30.39
C SER A 148 -4.92 -23.43 29.24
N ASP A 149 -5.77 -22.98 28.32
CA ASP A 149 -5.47 -22.10 27.20
C ASP A 149 -5.15 -20.70 27.71
N THR A 150 -3.88 -20.49 28.05
CA THR A 150 -3.35 -19.16 28.30
C THR A 150 -2.75 -18.69 26.99
N ALA A 151 -3.46 -17.79 26.31
CA ALA A 151 -2.99 -17.14 25.09
C ALA A 151 -1.53 -16.65 25.29
N PRO A 152 -0.63 -16.90 24.32
CA PRO A 152 0.78 -16.62 24.50
C PRO A 152 1.02 -15.11 24.70
N ASP A 153 1.72 -14.76 25.79
CA ASP A 153 2.00 -13.37 26.16
C ASP A 153 2.89 -12.70 25.10
N PRO A 154 2.46 -11.59 24.47
CA PRO A 154 3.24 -10.88 23.45
C PRO A 154 4.62 -10.44 23.95
N LYS A 155 4.77 -10.08 25.23
CA LYS A 155 6.08 -9.71 25.79
C LYS A 155 7.01 -10.92 25.87
N ALA A 156 6.48 -12.08 26.26
CA ALA A 156 7.23 -13.32 26.29
C ALA A 156 7.69 -13.73 24.88
N LEU A 157 6.84 -13.58 23.87
CA LEU A 157 7.19 -13.88 22.48
C LEU A 157 8.29 -12.96 21.93
N ILE A 158 8.24 -11.65 22.20
CA ILE A 158 9.30 -10.71 21.81
C ILE A 158 10.62 -11.07 22.49
N ALA A 159 10.59 -11.40 23.79
CA ALA A 159 11.79 -11.81 24.53
C ALA A 159 12.38 -13.13 23.99
N ARG A 160 11.53 -14.09 23.63
CA ARG A 160 11.91 -15.37 23.00
C ARG A 160 12.57 -15.14 21.64
N ALA A 161 11.96 -14.32 20.78
CA ALA A 161 12.53 -13.94 19.48
C ALA A 161 13.89 -13.25 19.59
N GLY A 162 14.04 -12.31 20.54
CA GLY A 162 15.31 -11.63 20.80
C GLY A 162 16.41 -12.58 21.29
N SER A 163 16.06 -13.54 22.14
CA SER A 163 16.99 -14.56 22.64
C SER A 163 17.49 -15.48 21.52
N LEU A 164 16.59 -15.95 20.65
CA LEU A 164 16.96 -16.78 19.50
C LEU A 164 17.85 -16.04 18.51
N LYS A 165 17.54 -14.77 18.22
CA LYS A 165 18.37 -13.93 17.35
C LYS A 165 19.79 -13.81 17.90
N LYS A 166 19.94 -13.58 19.21
CA LYS A 166 21.25 -13.49 19.87
C LYS A 166 22.06 -14.78 19.74
N VAL A 167 21.43 -15.95 19.88
CA VAL A 167 22.11 -17.25 19.71
C VAL A 167 22.54 -17.46 18.25
N LEU A 168 21.70 -17.08 17.29
CA LEU A 168 22.02 -17.20 15.87
C LEU A 168 23.09 -16.21 15.39
N ASP A 169 23.17 -15.02 15.98
CA ASP A 169 24.23 -14.05 15.65
C ASP A 169 25.61 -14.48 16.18
N GLN A 170 25.65 -15.35 17.19
CA GLN A 170 26.89 -15.96 17.68
C GLN A 170 27.32 -17.19 16.87
N SER A 171 26.40 -17.79 16.11
CA SER A 171 26.70 -18.94 15.25
C SER A 171 27.11 -18.47 13.86
N GLN A 172 28.32 -18.86 13.42
CA GLN A 172 28.82 -18.59 12.07
C GLN A 172 28.39 -19.65 11.05
N SER A 173 27.49 -20.57 11.41
CA SER A 173 27.05 -21.60 10.46
C SER A 173 26.18 -20.99 9.35
N PRO A 174 26.46 -21.28 8.07
CA PRO A 174 25.65 -20.81 6.95
C PRO A 174 24.19 -21.31 7.02
N GLU A 175 23.94 -22.43 7.72
CA GLU A 175 22.61 -23.01 7.91
C GLU A 175 21.71 -22.14 8.81
N THR A 176 22.28 -21.19 9.56
CA THR A 176 21.54 -20.27 10.43
C THR A 176 20.73 -19.22 9.66
N ALA A 177 21.07 -18.95 8.39
CA ALA A 177 20.39 -17.95 7.58
C ALA A 177 18.88 -18.24 7.42
N ALA A 178 18.52 -19.53 7.24
CA ALA A 178 17.13 -19.96 7.14
C ALA A 178 16.36 -19.74 8.46
N ILE A 179 17.02 -19.98 9.60
CA ILE A 179 16.42 -19.79 10.93
C ILE A 179 16.24 -18.30 11.23
N LYS A 180 17.21 -17.45 10.86
CA LYS A 180 17.08 -15.99 10.97
C LYS A 180 15.87 -15.47 10.19
N LYS A 181 15.64 -15.99 8.97
CA LYS A 181 14.47 -15.63 8.16
C LYS A 181 13.15 -16.02 8.86
N GLN A 182 13.07 -17.19 9.48
CA GLN A 182 11.88 -17.60 10.25
C GLN A 182 11.60 -16.69 11.45
N ILE A 183 12.64 -16.25 12.17
CA ILE A 183 12.47 -15.30 13.28
C ILE A 183 11.96 -13.95 12.78
N VAL A 184 12.47 -13.44 11.66
CA VAL A 184 11.97 -12.19 11.05
C VAL A 184 10.49 -12.32 10.66
N GLN A 185 10.08 -13.46 10.10
CA GLN A 185 8.67 -13.74 9.80
C GLN A 185 7.82 -13.78 11.07
N ALA A 186 8.27 -14.44 12.13
CA ALA A 186 7.56 -14.45 13.42
C ALA A 186 7.43 -13.05 14.04
N LEU A 187 8.46 -12.21 13.93
CA LEU A 187 8.42 -10.81 14.36
C LEU A 187 7.42 -9.97 13.54
N ALA A 188 7.27 -10.24 12.24
CA ALA A 188 6.24 -9.60 11.42
C ALA A 188 4.83 -10.02 11.85
N LEU A 189 4.63 -11.30 12.23
CA LEU A 189 3.37 -11.78 12.79
C LEU A 189 3.06 -11.11 14.15
N LEU A 190 4.07 -10.91 15.01
CA LEU A 190 3.93 -10.14 16.25
C LEU A 190 3.48 -8.70 16.00
N LYS A 191 4.09 -8.01 15.02
CA LYS A 191 3.68 -6.65 14.62
C LYS A 191 2.23 -6.61 14.14
N ASN A 192 1.79 -7.68 13.46
CA ASN A 192 0.42 -7.85 12.99
C ASN A 192 -0.56 -8.36 14.06
N ARG A 193 -0.11 -8.49 15.33
CA ARG A 193 -0.88 -9.04 16.46
C ARG A 193 -1.37 -10.48 16.27
N ASP A 194 -0.73 -11.25 15.39
CA ASP A 194 -0.95 -12.68 15.24
C ASP A 194 -0.02 -13.45 16.20
N PHE A 195 -0.40 -13.50 17.48
CA PHE A 195 0.43 -14.07 18.54
C PHE A 195 0.54 -15.60 18.43
N ALA A 196 -0.51 -16.29 18.00
CA ALA A 196 -0.49 -17.73 17.79
C ALA A 196 0.42 -18.12 16.60
N GLY A 197 0.31 -17.40 15.48
CA GLY A 197 1.20 -17.58 14.33
C GLY A 197 2.66 -17.25 14.66
N ALA A 198 2.89 -16.19 15.43
CA ALA A 198 4.22 -15.85 15.92
C ALA A 198 4.82 -16.94 16.82
N ASP A 199 4.06 -17.44 17.79
CA ASP A 199 4.52 -18.51 18.68
C ASP A 199 4.88 -19.79 17.92
N ALA A 200 4.02 -20.23 16.99
CA ALA A 200 4.31 -21.35 16.11
C ALA A 200 5.52 -21.11 15.19
N GLY A 201 5.76 -19.87 14.77
CA GLY A 201 6.95 -19.47 14.02
C GLY A 201 8.23 -19.57 14.85
N LEU A 202 8.19 -19.10 16.10
CA LEU A 202 9.33 -19.16 17.03
C LEU A 202 9.66 -20.60 17.45
N THR A 203 8.64 -21.44 17.69
CA THR A 203 8.84 -22.86 18.01
C THR A 203 9.54 -23.60 16.86
N ARG A 204 9.15 -23.35 15.60
CA ARG A 204 9.86 -23.94 14.44
C ARG A 204 11.30 -23.49 14.32
N ALA A 205 11.58 -22.22 14.61
CA ALA A 205 12.94 -21.68 14.61
C ALA A 205 13.81 -22.33 15.71
N GLU A 206 13.23 -22.55 16.90
CA GLU A 206 13.87 -23.29 17.99
C GLU A 206 14.16 -24.74 17.64
N ASP A 207 13.20 -25.45 17.08
CA ASP A 207 13.38 -26.85 16.66
C ASP A 207 14.47 -26.99 15.60
N ALA A 208 14.51 -26.06 14.63
CA ALA A 208 15.55 -26.01 13.62
C ALA A 208 16.94 -25.76 14.24
N LEU A 209 17.03 -24.83 15.19
CA LEU A 209 18.28 -24.52 15.89
C LEU A 209 18.77 -25.69 16.74
N ASN A 210 17.86 -26.37 17.44
CA ASN A 210 18.16 -27.58 18.21
C ASN A 210 18.60 -28.73 17.29
N GLY A 211 18.01 -28.84 16.10
CA GLY A 211 18.43 -29.79 15.08
C GLY A 211 19.87 -29.56 14.60
N LEU A 212 20.26 -28.29 14.40
CA LEU A 212 21.64 -27.93 14.04
C LEU A 212 22.63 -28.30 15.15
N ASN A 213 22.31 -27.95 16.40
CA ASN A 213 23.16 -28.28 17.54
C ASN A 213 23.32 -29.79 17.71
N LYS A 214 22.26 -30.57 17.50
CA LYS A 214 22.32 -32.04 17.59
C LYS A 214 23.23 -32.66 16.52
N ARG A 215 23.20 -32.13 15.29
CA ARG A 215 24.10 -32.59 14.21
C ARG A 215 25.56 -32.25 14.50
N ALA A 216 25.83 -31.11 15.12
CA ALA A 216 27.19 -30.72 15.50
C ALA A 216 27.79 -31.64 16.58
N THR A 217 26.95 -32.20 17.46
CA THR A 217 27.40 -33.07 18.56
C THR A 217 27.52 -34.55 18.22
N ASP A 218 27.03 -34.98 17.05
CA ASP A 218 26.97 -36.40 16.66
C ASP A 218 27.74 -36.65 15.34
N PRO A 219 29.08 -36.60 15.36
CA PRO A 219 29.91 -36.66 14.15
C PRO A 219 29.95 -38.04 13.45
N GLN A 220 29.23 -39.05 13.97
CA GLN A 220 29.45 -40.45 13.58
C GLN A 220 28.50 -41.00 12.50
N GLY A 221 27.69 -40.16 11.86
CA GLY A 221 26.69 -40.59 10.86
C GLY A 221 27.01 -40.28 9.38
N ALA A 222 28.09 -39.55 9.06
CA ALA A 222 28.35 -39.03 7.72
C ALA A 222 29.44 -39.81 6.95
N THR A 223 29.25 -41.11 6.74
CA THR A 223 29.96 -41.86 5.69
C THR A 223 28.98 -42.74 4.92
N ALA A 224 28.15 -42.12 4.09
CA ALA A 224 27.48 -42.80 2.99
C ALA A 224 27.43 -41.83 1.79
N THR A 225 28.48 -41.88 0.98
CA THR A 225 28.55 -41.27 -0.34
C THR A 225 27.55 -41.97 -1.29
N PRO A 226 26.71 -41.25 -2.04
CA PRO A 226 25.98 -41.83 -3.16
C PRO A 226 26.84 -41.69 -4.43
N THR A 227 27.69 -42.67 -4.69
CA THR A 227 28.33 -42.81 -6.01
C THR A 227 28.59 -44.28 -6.26
N GLU A 228 27.72 -44.93 -7.05
CA GLU A 228 27.99 -46.06 -7.96
C GLU A 228 26.73 -46.89 -8.20
N LYS A 229 26.00 -46.56 -9.27
CA LYS A 229 25.18 -47.55 -9.98
C LYS A 229 25.07 -47.19 -11.46
N LYS A 230 26.19 -47.25 -12.18
CA LYS A 230 26.19 -47.34 -13.65
C LYS A 230 27.51 -47.88 -14.20
N ARG A 231 27.90 -49.12 -13.87
CA ARG A 231 28.76 -49.96 -14.74
C ARG A 231 28.93 -51.37 -14.15
N ALA A 232 28.24 -52.34 -14.72
CA ALA A 232 28.61 -53.75 -14.62
C ALA A 232 27.86 -54.51 -15.73
N GLU A 233 28.30 -54.33 -16.97
CA GLU A 233 28.27 -55.39 -17.97
C GLU A 233 29.26 -55.03 -19.07
N GLN A 234 29.97 -56.05 -19.55
CA GLN A 234 30.84 -56.05 -20.73
C GLN A 234 32.31 -55.65 -20.53
N ASP A 235 33.05 -56.55 -19.88
CA ASP A 235 34.38 -56.97 -20.35
C ASP A 235 34.22 -58.38 -20.91
N ASP A 236 34.36 -58.54 -22.23
CA ASP A 236 34.85 -59.79 -22.83
C ASP A 236 35.53 -59.47 -24.18
N LEU A 237 36.82 -59.80 -24.21
CA LEU A 237 37.64 -60.22 -25.35
C LEU A 237 38.21 -59.17 -26.34
N ASN A 238 39.53 -58.97 -26.19
CA ASN A 238 40.55 -59.51 -27.09
C ASN A 238 40.86 -58.77 -28.42
N ASP A 239 41.95 -58.00 -28.36
CA ASP A 239 43.16 -58.12 -29.17
C ASP A 239 43.11 -57.96 -30.72
N GLN A 240 44.01 -57.07 -31.18
CA GLN A 240 44.67 -56.96 -32.50
C GLN A 240 44.12 -56.05 -33.62
N ASN A 241 45.05 -55.16 -34.02
CA ASN A 241 45.49 -54.80 -35.38
C ASN A 241 44.58 -54.06 -36.38
N ALA A 242 45.09 -52.87 -36.73
CA ALA A 242 45.46 -52.43 -38.08
C ALA A 242 44.38 -51.99 -39.10
N ALA A 243 44.72 -50.83 -39.69
CA ALA A 243 44.45 -50.35 -41.05
C ALA A 243 43.09 -49.72 -41.37
N GLU A 244 43.17 -48.55 -42.06
CA GLU A 244 42.49 -48.18 -43.33
C GLU A 244 41.04 -48.65 -43.55
N GLU A 245 40.11 -47.96 -44.20
CA GLU A 245 39.96 -46.72 -44.96
C GLU A 245 38.45 -46.73 -45.37
N THR A 246 37.91 -45.59 -45.81
CA THR A 246 36.85 -45.45 -46.85
C THR A 246 35.40 -45.99 -46.71
N VAL A 247 34.45 -45.08 -47.05
CA VAL A 247 33.29 -45.22 -47.98
C VAL A 247 32.02 -45.90 -47.43
N GLU A 248 30.93 -45.16 -47.18
CA GLU A 248 29.84 -44.74 -48.10
C GLU A 248 28.62 -45.69 -48.04
N SER A 249 27.46 -45.14 -48.40
CA SER A 249 26.20 -45.80 -48.76
C SER A 249 25.23 -46.13 -47.62
N THR A 250 24.09 -45.42 -47.54
CA THR A 250 22.79 -45.71 -48.21
C THR A 250 22.19 -47.05 -47.73
N ALA A 251 20.91 -47.24 -47.50
CA ALA A 251 19.66 -46.48 -47.63
C ALA A 251 18.56 -47.39 -47.02
N GLU A 252 17.35 -46.83 -46.84
CA GLU A 252 16.06 -47.54 -46.87
C GLU A 252 15.81 -48.60 -45.76
N THR A 253 14.61 -48.97 -45.35
CA THR A 253 13.20 -48.55 -45.45
C THR A 253 12.50 -49.63 -44.61
N SER A 254 11.55 -49.31 -43.74
CA SER A 254 10.50 -50.25 -43.32
C SER A 254 9.38 -49.52 -42.59
N GLU A 255 8.32 -49.24 -43.34
CA GLU A 255 6.97 -49.04 -42.84
C GLU A 255 6.42 -50.35 -42.21
N ALA A 256 5.63 -50.23 -41.14
CA ALA A 256 4.40 -50.99 -40.84
C ALA A 256 3.86 -50.52 -39.47
N LYS A 257 2.77 -49.75 -39.38
CA LYS A 257 1.35 -50.12 -39.52
C LYS A 257 0.80 -50.97 -38.37
N SER A 258 0.09 -50.31 -37.44
CA SER A 258 -1.12 -50.73 -36.70
C SER A 258 -1.46 -49.57 -35.73
N ALA A 259 -2.54 -48.79 -35.88
CA ALA A 259 -3.95 -49.12 -35.65
C ALA A 259 -4.15 -49.87 -34.32
N GLU A 260 -5.01 -49.50 -33.38
CA GLU A 260 -5.95 -48.41 -33.14
C GLU A 260 -6.39 -48.65 -31.67
N ASP A 261 -6.88 -47.61 -31.00
CA ASP A 261 -7.90 -47.71 -29.94
C ASP A 261 -7.50 -48.08 -28.48
N SER A 262 -7.30 -47.05 -27.66
CA SER A 262 -7.79 -47.00 -26.27
C SER A 262 -7.83 -45.55 -25.75
N PRO A 263 -8.97 -45.06 -25.24
CA PRO A 263 -9.08 -43.74 -24.64
C PRO A 263 -8.67 -43.82 -23.17
N ASN A 264 -7.63 -43.10 -22.76
CA ASN A 264 -7.34 -42.92 -21.33
C ASN A 264 -6.99 -41.47 -21.02
N ALA A 265 -7.75 -40.95 -20.05
CA ALA A 265 -7.67 -39.70 -19.31
C ALA A 265 -6.44 -38.82 -19.54
N ALA A 266 -6.70 -37.60 -20.04
CA ALA A 266 -5.79 -36.47 -19.91
C ALA A 266 -5.74 -36.02 -18.43
N GLU A 267 -4.72 -36.46 -17.71
CA GLU A 267 -4.18 -35.70 -16.59
C GLU A 267 -3.27 -34.60 -17.17
N GLU A 268 -3.80 -33.39 -17.31
CA GLU A 268 -2.96 -32.20 -17.44
C GLU A 268 -2.24 -31.99 -16.10
N THR A 269 -0.99 -32.41 -16.08
CA THR A 269 -0.04 -32.14 -15.02
C THR A 269 0.50 -30.73 -15.23
N ASP A 270 -0.11 -29.79 -14.52
CA ASP A 270 0.32 -28.39 -14.38
C ASP A 270 1.73 -28.34 -13.78
N SER A 271 2.73 -28.27 -14.67
CA SER A 271 4.13 -28.06 -14.33
C SER A 271 4.35 -26.57 -14.08
N ASN A 272 3.89 -26.08 -12.93
CA ASN A 272 4.23 -24.73 -12.49
C ASN A 272 5.67 -24.73 -11.95
N GLU A 273 6.61 -24.50 -12.86
CA GLU A 273 8.04 -24.38 -12.64
C GLU A 273 8.33 -23.20 -11.69
N THR A 274 8.74 -23.51 -10.46
CA THR A 274 9.12 -22.53 -9.43
C THR A 274 10.31 -21.70 -9.91
N LYS A 275 10.04 -20.55 -10.56
CA LYS A 275 11.05 -19.53 -10.88
C LYS A 275 11.76 -19.14 -9.59
N SER A 276 13.09 -19.12 -9.61
CA SER A 276 13.86 -18.87 -8.40
C SER A 276 13.76 -17.39 -7.98
N THR A 277 13.83 -17.11 -6.68
CA THR A 277 13.76 -15.73 -6.14
C THR A 277 14.84 -14.80 -6.70
N THR A 278 15.97 -15.36 -7.15
CA THR A 278 17.08 -14.62 -7.77
C THR A 278 16.70 -14.08 -9.14
N ASP A 279 15.90 -14.82 -9.90
CA ASP A 279 15.46 -14.42 -11.24
C ASP A 279 14.47 -13.25 -11.17
N ALA A 280 13.53 -13.29 -10.22
CA ALA A 280 12.58 -12.21 -9.99
C ALA A 280 13.26 -10.90 -9.57
N GLN A 281 14.35 -10.98 -8.79
CA GLN A 281 15.13 -9.81 -8.40
C GLN A 281 15.83 -9.16 -9.60
N ALA A 282 16.44 -9.98 -10.47
CA ALA A 282 17.10 -9.50 -11.68
C ALA A 282 16.08 -8.86 -12.65
N GLU A 283 14.91 -9.50 -12.82
CA GLU A 283 13.81 -8.95 -13.61
C GLU A 283 13.32 -7.60 -13.06
N TRP A 284 13.13 -7.50 -11.74
CA TRP A 284 12.76 -6.23 -11.09
C TRP A 284 13.77 -5.12 -11.38
N ALA A 285 15.06 -5.41 -11.21
CA ALA A 285 16.14 -4.46 -11.48
C ALA A 285 16.16 -4.00 -12.93
N ALA A 286 15.81 -4.87 -13.88
CA ALA A 286 15.74 -4.53 -15.29
C ALA A 286 14.52 -3.64 -15.64
N ILE A 287 13.39 -3.78 -14.94
CA ILE A 287 12.17 -3.04 -15.28
C ILE A 287 11.99 -1.72 -14.54
N ILE A 288 12.58 -1.55 -13.35
CA ILE A 288 12.29 -0.40 -12.50
C ILE A 288 12.74 0.93 -13.12
N GLY A 289 13.88 0.94 -13.82
CA GLY A 289 14.38 2.13 -14.53
C GLY A 289 13.43 2.58 -15.65
N PRO A 290 13.11 1.71 -16.63
CA PRO A 290 12.13 2.03 -17.67
C PRO A 290 10.74 2.41 -17.11
N LEU A 291 10.26 1.68 -16.10
CA LEU A 291 8.95 1.96 -15.50
C LEU A 291 8.91 3.33 -14.81
N GLN A 292 9.99 3.70 -14.10
CA GLN A 292 10.11 5.05 -13.53
C GLN A 292 10.00 6.13 -14.62
N ALA A 293 10.68 5.94 -15.75
CA ALA A 293 10.63 6.90 -16.85
C ALA A 293 9.22 7.02 -17.47
N GLU A 294 8.48 5.92 -17.59
CA GLU A 294 7.08 5.94 -18.04
C GLU A 294 6.17 6.67 -17.05
N VAL A 295 6.34 6.40 -15.74
CA VAL A 295 5.63 7.13 -14.67
C VAL A 295 5.94 8.63 -14.73
N ASP A 296 7.22 9.00 -14.82
CA ASP A 296 7.63 10.40 -14.91
C ASP A 296 7.07 11.08 -16.15
N ALA A 297 7.01 10.38 -17.29
CA ALA A 297 6.41 10.88 -18.52
C ALA A 297 4.90 11.11 -18.36
N ALA A 298 4.16 10.18 -17.76
CA ALA A 298 2.73 10.37 -17.47
C ALA A 298 2.49 11.54 -16.51
N MET A 299 3.33 11.69 -15.48
CA MET A 299 3.26 12.83 -14.56
C MET A 299 3.55 14.16 -15.26
N GLN A 300 4.49 14.19 -16.20
CA GLN A 300 4.82 15.38 -16.98
C GLN A 300 3.71 15.73 -17.98
N ALA A 301 3.13 14.72 -18.63
CA ALA A 301 1.96 14.86 -19.51
C ALA A 301 0.69 15.21 -18.73
N LYS A 302 0.69 14.98 -17.41
CA LYS A 302 -0.48 15.06 -16.53
C LYS A 302 -1.62 14.15 -16.97
N SER A 303 -1.29 13.00 -17.54
CA SER A 303 -2.27 12.08 -18.10
C SER A 303 -2.59 10.90 -17.20
N GLY A 304 -3.88 10.55 -17.17
CA GLY A 304 -4.47 9.47 -16.39
C GLY A 304 -4.71 9.79 -14.92
N ASP A 305 -5.06 8.76 -14.16
CA ASP A 305 -5.16 8.84 -12.70
C ASP A 305 -3.75 8.80 -12.08
N LEU A 306 -3.12 9.97 -12.01
CA LEU A 306 -1.77 10.17 -11.46
C LEU A 306 -1.62 9.64 -10.03
N ASP A 307 -2.68 9.69 -9.23
CA ASP A 307 -2.69 9.18 -7.86
C ASP A 307 -2.66 7.65 -7.85
N ALA A 308 -3.46 7.01 -8.71
CA ALA A 308 -3.45 5.56 -8.86
C ALA A 308 -2.10 5.06 -9.41
N ILE A 309 -1.55 5.73 -10.42
CA ILE A 309 -0.25 5.40 -11.02
C ILE A 309 0.85 5.48 -9.96
N ASN A 310 0.97 6.61 -9.24
CA ASN A 310 1.99 6.77 -8.20
C ASN A 310 1.84 5.77 -7.06
N ARG A 311 0.60 5.51 -6.63
CA ARG A 311 0.34 4.56 -5.53
C ARG A 311 0.71 3.14 -5.93
N ALA A 312 0.35 2.70 -7.13
CA ALA A 312 0.72 1.40 -7.66
C ALA A 312 2.24 1.24 -7.80
N PHE A 313 2.91 2.28 -8.31
CA PHE A 313 4.35 2.30 -8.49
C PHE A 313 5.12 2.26 -7.16
N ASN A 314 4.72 3.07 -6.18
CA ASN A 314 5.33 3.08 -4.84
C ASN A 314 5.08 1.76 -4.11
N TYR A 315 3.91 1.15 -4.29
CA TYR A 315 3.64 -0.19 -3.76
C TYR A 315 4.61 -1.22 -4.37
N ALA A 316 4.87 -1.16 -5.68
CA ALA A 316 5.84 -2.04 -6.34
C ALA A 316 7.25 -1.88 -5.75
N LYS A 317 7.73 -0.64 -5.55
CA LYS A 317 9.01 -0.36 -4.89
C LYS A 317 9.07 -0.94 -3.48
N SER A 318 8.05 -0.70 -2.67
CA SER A 318 7.98 -1.20 -1.30
C SER A 318 8.01 -2.74 -1.23
N GLN A 319 7.34 -3.44 -2.15
CA GLN A 319 7.42 -4.90 -2.24
C GLN A 319 8.83 -5.39 -2.57
N ALA A 320 9.54 -4.70 -3.47
CA ALA A 320 10.91 -5.06 -3.83
C ALA A 320 11.88 -4.83 -2.66
N GLU A 321 11.72 -3.73 -1.92
CA GLU A 321 12.50 -3.44 -0.71
C GLU A 321 12.29 -4.50 0.38
N ALA A 322 11.08 -5.03 0.50
CA ALA A 322 10.76 -6.16 1.38
C ALA A 322 11.31 -7.52 0.90
N GLY A 323 12.03 -7.55 -0.24
CA GLY A 323 12.54 -8.78 -0.87
C GLY A 323 11.47 -9.61 -1.57
N ALA A 324 10.24 -9.09 -1.73
CA ALA A 324 9.13 -9.74 -2.39
C ALA A 324 9.09 -9.40 -3.89
N HIS A 325 10.15 -9.72 -4.62
CA HIS A 325 10.34 -9.29 -6.01
C HIS A 325 9.24 -9.77 -6.97
N GLU A 326 8.67 -10.97 -6.79
CA GLU A 326 7.51 -11.40 -7.59
C GLU A 326 6.27 -10.52 -7.37
N SER A 327 6.05 -10.06 -6.14
CA SER A 327 4.95 -9.15 -5.82
C SER A 327 5.21 -7.75 -6.36
N ALA A 328 6.47 -7.32 -6.36
CA ALA A 328 6.91 -6.08 -7.00
C ALA A 328 6.67 -6.10 -8.51
N LEU A 329 7.02 -7.19 -9.19
CA LEU A 329 6.77 -7.38 -10.62
C LEU A 329 5.27 -7.31 -10.96
N LYS A 330 4.41 -8.00 -10.20
CA LYS A 330 2.95 -7.92 -10.37
C LYS A 330 2.40 -6.51 -10.14
N ALA A 331 2.93 -5.79 -9.16
CA ALA A 331 2.55 -4.39 -8.92
C ALA A 331 3.05 -3.45 -10.02
N ALA A 332 4.23 -3.72 -10.60
CA ALA A 332 4.74 -3.02 -11.77
C ALA A 332 3.87 -3.26 -13.02
N GLU A 333 3.36 -4.47 -13.25
CA GLU A 333 2.40 -4.74 -14.31
C GLU A 333 1.12 -3.92 -14.16
N ASN A 334 0.59 -3.81 -12.92
CA ASN A 334 -0.56 -2.96 -12.65
C ASN A 334 -0.24 -1.48 -12.92
N THR A 335 0.97 -1.02 -12.58
CA THR A 335 1.42 0.34 -12.89
C THR A 335 1.45 0.57 -14.41
N ARG A 336 2.01 -0.36 -15.19
CA ARG A 336 2.00 -0.29 -16.66
C ARG A 336 0.59 -0.29 -17.25
N LYS A 337 -0.33 -1.05 -16.66
CA LYS A 337 -1.74 -1.04 -17.08
C LYS A 337 -2.35 0.35 -16.94
N LEU A 338 -2.15 1.00 -15.78
CA LEU A 338 -2.63 2.36 -15.54
C LEU A 338 -1.96 3.38 -16.47
N LEU A 339 -0.66 3.23 -16.75
CA LEU A 339 0.06 4.07 -17.71
C LEU A 339 -0.46 3.90 -19.14
N LYS A 340 -0.80 2.67 -19.53
CA LYS A 340 -1.41 2.40 -20.83
C LYS A 340 -2.80 3.00 -20.94
N GLU A 341 -3.63 2.83 -19.90
CA GLU A 341 -4.94 3.49 -19.82
C GLU A 341 -4.83 5.01 -19.90
N ALA A 342 -3.81 5.59 -19.25
CA ALA A 342 -3.51 7.02 -19.33
C ALA A 342 -3.09 7.47 -20.73
N ALA A 343 -2.33 6.64 -21.46
CA ALA A 343 -1.89 6.94 -22.82
C ALA A 343 -2.97 6.73 -23.89
N GLU A 344 -3.94 5.84 -23.65
CA GLU A 344 -5.07 5.55 -24.55
C GLU A 344 -6.27 6.46 -24.29
N ALA A 345 -6.30 7.18 -23.16
CA ALA A 345 -7.30 8.21 -22.91
C ALA A 345 -7.16 9.30 -23.99
N PRO A 346 -8.22 9.60 -24.76
CA PRO A 346 -8.19 10.73 -25.70
C PRO A 346 -7.74 12.00 -24.97
N GLU A 347 -6.82 12.78 -25.56
CA GLU A 347 -6.37 14.06 -24.97
C GLU A 347 -7.57 14.99 -24.67
N ASP A 348 -8.62 14.92 -25.49
CA ASP A 348 -9.87 15.65 -25.29
C ASP A 348 -10.75 15.08 -24.15
N SER A 349 -10.53 13.83 -23.74
CA SER A 349 -11.30 13.16 -22.69
C SER A 349 -10.78 13.43 -21.29
N GLU A 350 -9.53 13.86 -21.13
CA GLU A 350 -9.07 14.33 -19.83
C GLU A 350 -9.69 15.68 -19.53
N ASP A 351 -9.60 16.64 -20.45
CA ASP A 351 -10.26 17.92 -20.27
C ASP A 351 -11.78 17.77 -20.27
N ALA A 352 -12.40 16.85 -21.02
CA ALA A 352 -13.86 16.65 -20.96
C ALA A 352 -14.32 15.84 -19.74
N ARG A 353 -13.63 14.80 -19.28
CA ARG A 353 -14.04 14.05 -18.07
C ARG A 353 -13.65 14.79 -16.81
N VAL A 354 -12.54 15.54 -16.81
CA VAL A 354 -12.20 16.47 -15.74
C VAL A 354 -13.11 17.68 -15.81
N ALA A 355 -13.46 18.27 -16.96
CA ALA A 355 -14.42 19.37 -17.03
C ALA A 355 -15.84 18.95 -16.68
N GLU A 356 -16.34 17.81 -17.15
CA GLU A 356 -17.68 17.31 -16.85
C GLU A 356 -17.78 16.80 -15.40
N ALA A 357 -16.69 16.21 -14.86
CA ALA A 357 -16.59 15.97 -13.43
C ALA A 357 -16.41 17.28 -12.65
N MET A 358 -15.70 18.30 -13.13
CA MET A 358 -15.52 19.59 -12.46
C MET A 358 -16.78 20.45 -12.48
N ASP A 359 -17.60 20.35 -13.52
CA ASP A 359 -18.88 21.06 -13.62
C ASP A 359 -19.94 20.44 -12.70
N ALA A 360 -19.77 19.15 -12.34
CA ALA A 360 -20.61 18.44 -11.36
C ALA A 360 -19.98 18.32 -9.95
N THR A 361 -18.68 18.54 -9.81
CA THR A 361 -17.94 18.40 -8.54
C THR A 361 -17.80 19.78 -7.91
N PRO A 362 -18.33 20.00 -6.69
CA PRO A 362 -18.19 21.27 -6.01
C PRO A 362 -16.73 21.77 -6.00
N ASP A 363 -16.50 23.06 -6.31
CA ASP A 363 -15.17 23.69 -6.41
C ASP A 363 -14.25 23.37 -5.23
N ASN A 364 -14.83 23.22 -4.04
CA ASN A 364 -14.13 22.89 -2.81
C ASN A 364 -13.48 21.48 -2.86
N VAL A 365 -14.09 20.51 -3.53
CA VAL A 365 -13.52 19.15 -3.69
C VAL A 365 -12.31 19.16 -4.62
N VAL A 366 -12.32 19.96 -5.68
CA VAL A 366 -11.16 20.15 -6.57
C VAL A 366 -10.00 20.75 -5.79
N ALA A 367 -10.26 21.76 -4.96
CA ALA A 367 -9.26 22.37 -4.09
C ALA A 367 -8.62 21.35 -3.14
N TYR A 368 -9.43 20.47 -2.51
CA TYR A 368 -8.91 19.42 -1.61
C TYR A 368 -8.03 18.39 -2.34
N ARG A 369 -8.43 17.95 -3.54
CA ARG A 369 -7.62 17.01 -4.35
C ARG A 369 -6.26 17.62 -4.69
N LYS A 370 -6.27 18.87 -5.17
CA LYS A 370 -5.04 19.59 -5.52
C LYS A 370 -4.14 19.81 -4.30
N SER A 371 -4.70 20.19 -3.15
CA SER A 371 -3.93 20.40 -1.94
C SER A 371 -3.33 19.09 -1.39
N ARG A 372 -4.09 17.98 -1.48
CA ARG A 372 -3.60 16.63 -1.12
C ARG A 372 -2.42 16.21 -1.98
N LEU A 373 -2.52 16.33 -3.30
CA LEU A 373 -1.43 15.99 -4.21
C LEU A 373 -0.19 16.85 -3.96
N ASN A 374 -0.38 18.16 -3.74
CA ASN A 374 0.71 19.06 -3.41
C ASN A 374 1.42 18.66 -2.10
N TRP A 375 0.67 18.24 -1.08
CA TRP A 375 1.23 17.77 0.18
C TRP A 375 2.02 16.47 0.00
N ILE A 376 1.48 15.48 -0.72
CA ILE A 376 2.16 14.20 -1.03
C ILE A 376 3.51 14.48 -1.73
N ASN A 377 3.47 15.30 -2.78
CA ASN A 377 4.68 15.66 -3.54
C ASN A 377 5.69 16.39 -2.66
N THR A 378 5.22 17.28 -1.79
CA THR A 378 6.07 17.98 -0.83
C THR A 378 6.75 16.99 0.10
N ARG A 379 5.99 16.11 0.78
CA ARG A 379 6.53 15.11 1.71
C ARG A 379 7.59 14.21 1.06
N ASN A 380 7.31 13.72 -0.15
CA ASN A 380 8.27 12.93 -0.92
C ASN A 380 9.55 13.73 -1.23
N GLY A 381 9.40 15.02 -1.56
CA GLY A 381 10.53 15.93 -1.74
C GLY A 381 11.34 16.16 -0.45
N LEU A 382 10.68 16.28 0.71
CA LEU A 382 11.37 16.40 2.00
C LEU A 382 12.21 15.15 2.30
N TYR A 383 11.66 13.96 2.03
CA TYR A 383 12.37 12.70 2.21
C TYR A 383 13.62 12.63 1.32
N ALA A 384 13.49 13.00 0.04
CA ALA A 384 14.61 13.03 -0.88
C ALA A 384 15.71 14.03 -0.44
N ASP A 385 15.32 15.20 0.06
CA ASP A 385 16.25 16.20 0.57
C ASP A 385 16.99 15.72 1.83
N LEU A 386 16.31 15.03 2.75
CA LEU A 386 16.95 14.44 3.94
C LEU A 386 17.89 13.29 3.59
N VAL A 387 17.52 12.42 2.65
CA VAL A 387 18.42 11.37 2.16
C VAL A 387 19.66 11.98 1.53
N LYS A 388 19.50 13.04 0.73
CA LYS A 388 20.63 13.77 0.14
C LYS A 388 21.52 14.41 1.22
N LEU A 389 20.93 15.03 2.24
CA LEU A 389 21.65 15.58 3.38
C LEU A 389 22.45 14.48 4.09
N LYS A 390 21.81 13.36 4.42
CA LYS A 390 22.44 12.18 5.02
C LYS A 390 23.65 11.73 4.20
N MET A 391 23.49 11.52 2.89
CA MET A 391 24.58 11.09 2.01
C MET A 391 25.75 12.09 2.01
N THR A 392 25.45 13.39 2.08
CA THR A 392 26.46 14.45 2.14
C THR A 392 27.23 14.44 3.46
N ILE A 393 26.52 14.29 4.59
CA ILE A 393 27.12 14.16 5.92
C ILE A 393 28.00 12.91 5.97
N ASP A 394 27.49 11.76 5.52
CA ASP A 394 28.24 10.49 5.53
C ASP A 394 29.52 10.58 4.69
N ALA A 395 29.47 11.25 3.53
CA ALA A 395 30.64 11.46 2.69
C ALA A 395 31.70 12.31 3.40
N LYS A 396 31.28 13.39 4.08
CA LYS A 396 32.18 14.29 4.81
C LYS A 396 32.73 13.66 6.09
N ALA A 397 31.92 12.91 6.83
CA ALA A 397 32.35 12.22 8.04
C ALA A 397 33.45 11.18 7.74
N ARG A 398 33.39 10.49 6.59
CA ARG A 398 34.44 9.53 6.18
C ARG A 398 35.80 10.17 5.87
N GLU A 399 35.84 11.47 5.59
CA GLU A 399 37.09 12.20 5.35
C GLU A 399 37.82 12.54 6.67
N ILE A 400 37.18 12.33 7.83
CA ILE A 400 37.67 12.73 9.14
C ILE A 400 37.75 11.50 10.05
N GLU A 401 38.97 11.13 10.46
CA GLU A 401 39.21 10.03 11.40
C GLU A 401 38.51 10.28 12.75
N GLY A 402 37.78 9.28 13.25
CA GLY A 402 37.08 9.34 14.54
C GLY A 402 35.63 9.85 14.49
N LEU A 403 35.05 10.08 13.30
CA LEU A 403 33.64 10.46 13.11
C LEU A 403 32.76 9.33 12.54
N GLU A 404 33.20 8.08 12.62
CA GLU A 404 32.49 6.93 12.05
C GLU A 404 31.09 6.73 12.65
N ASP A 405 30.92 7.08 13.94
CA ASP A 405 29.64 6.98 14.64
C ASP A 405 28.61 8.00 14.13
N ILE A 406 29.06 9.12 13.55
CA ILE A 406 28.13 10.12 12.98
C ILE A 406 27.37 9.50 11.82
N ALA A 407 28.04 8.77 10.94
CA ALA A 407 27.40 8.12 9.78
C ALA A 407 26.38 7.04 10.18
N GLN A 408 26.49 6.48 11.38
CA GLN A 408 25.49 5.56 11.92
C GLN A 408 24.26 6.29 12.46
N ASN A 409 24.45 7.48 13.02
CA ASN A 409 23.37 8.28 13.59
C ASN A 409 22.59 9.11 12.54
N THR A 410 23.14 9.31 11.33
CA THR A 410 22.45 10.07 10.27
C THR A 410 21.19 9.39 9.74
N SER A 411 20.96 8.10 10.02
CA SER A 411 19.69 7.45 9.66
C SER A 411 18.51 8.05 10.43
N ALA A 412 18.73 8.50 11.67
CA ALA A 412 17.70 9.10 12.50
C ALA A 412 17.12 10.38 11.90
N LEU A 413 17.82 11.03 10.96
CA LEU A 413 17.29 12.21 10.25
C LEU A 413 15.96 11.92 9.56
N VAL A 414 15.84 10.73 8.97
CA VAL A 414 14.65 10.34 8.20
C VAL A 414 13.50 9.92 9.12
N ASP A 415 13.81 9.37 10.30
CA ASP A 415 12.82 8.94 11.29
C ASP A 415 11.95 10.12 11.76
N TYR A 416 12.48 11.34 11.81
CA TYR A 416 11.69 12.55 12.15
C TYR A 416 10.62 12.92 11.11
N LEU A 417 10.69 12.40 9.87
CA LEU A 417 9.59 12.54 8.92
C LEU A 417 8.49 11.50 9.14
N GLU A 418 8.71 10.44 9.92
CA GLU A 418 7.66 9.48 10.24
C GLU A 418 6.54 10.13 11.07
N ASP A 419 6.87 11.17 11.85
CA ASP A 419 5.88 11.99 12.56
C ASP A 419 5.01 12.84 11.60
N LEU A 420 5.47 13.08 10.36
CA LEU A 420 4.72 13.69 9.28
C LEU A 420 4.07 12.61 8.40
N ASP A 421 3.26 11.77 9.04
CA ASP A 421 2.70 10.55 8.48
C ASP A 421 1.61 10.77 7.40
N SER A 422 0.93 9.69 6.99
CA SER A 422 -0.15 9.70 6.00
C SER A 422 -1.51 10.16 6.53
N ALA A 423 -1.65 10.49 7.82
CA ALA A 423 -2.95 10.81 8.41
C ALA A 423 -3.61 12.01 7.73
N LEU A 424 -2.84 13.06 7.41
CA LEU A 424 -3.38 14.20 6.65
C LEU A 424 -3.86 13.79 5.25
N GLU A 425 -3.12 12.91 4.57
CA GLU A 425 -3.48 12.41 3.23
C GLU A 425 -4.76 11.59 3.27
N ASP A 426 -4.92 10.76 4.29
CA ASP A 426 -6.09 9.92 4.51
C ASP A 426 -7.34 10.79 4.79
N LYS A 427 -7.20 11.84 5.61
CA LYS A 427 -8.29 12.78 5.91
C LYS A 427 -8.70 13.61 4.70
N LEU A 428 -7.73 14.12 3.93
CA LEU A 428 -8.00 14.83 2.70
C LEU A 428 -8.66 13.91 1.65
N ASN A 429 -8.28 12.64 1.58
CA ASN A 429 -8.96 11.68 0.72
C ASN A 429 -10.41 11.44 1.17
N ALA A 430 -10.65 11.28 2.46
CA ALA A 430 -12.00 11.13 3.01
C ALA A 430 -12.87 12.37 2.74
N LEU A 431 -12.31 13.59 2.80
CA LEU A 431 -13.03 14.83 2.47
C LEU A 431 -13.54 14.87 1.04
N VAL A 432 -12.78 14.32 0.10
CA VAL A 432 -13.15 14.24 -1.31
C VAL A 432 -14.34 13.29 -1.53
N GLU A 433 -14.44 12.22 -0.75
CA GLU A 433 -15.48 11.20 -0.87
C GLU A 433 -16.76 11.53 -0.07
N THR A 434 -16.64 12.37 0.96
CA THR A 434 -17.74 12.68 1.89
C THR A 434 -18.56 13.84 1.34
N PRO A 435 -19.89 13.72 1.12
CA PRO A 435 -20.75 14.84 0.70
C PRO A 435 -20.73 16.03 1.67
N ASP A 436 -21.20 17.20 1.23
CA ASP A 436 -21.31 18.36 2.12
C ASP A 436 -22.23 18.08 3.32
N GLY A 437 -21.80 18.51 4.51
CA GLY A 437 -22.56 18.32 5.75
C GLY A 437 -21.67 18.30 7.00
N ALA A 438 -22.26 17.91 8.13
CA ALA A 438 -21.59 17.90 9.43
C ALA A 438 -20.36 16.94 9.47
N GLU A 439 -20.43 15.82 8.74
CA GLU A 439 -19.31 14.87 8.67
C GLU A 439 -18.11 15.45 7.93
N ARG A 440 -18.35 16.12 6.77
CA ARG A 440 -17.29 16.83 6.05
C ARG A 440 -16.68 17.94 6.91
N GLN A 441 -17.50 18.69 7.64
CA GLN A 441 -16.99 19.73 8.56
C GLN A 441 -16.10 19.14 9.66
N LYS A 442 -16.49 18.01 10.25
CA LYS A 442 -15.67 17.30 11.24
C LYS A 442 -14.32 16.86 10.64
N LEU A 443 -14.32 16.33 9.41
CA LEU A 443 -13.08 15.96 8.72
C LEU A 443 -12.17 17.17 8.45
N LYS A 444 -12.74 18.35 8.14
CA LYS A 444 -11.98 19.60 8.02
C LYS A 444 -11.32 19.97 9.35
N GLU A 445 -12.07 19.94 10.45
CA GLU A 445 -11.55 20.25 11.80
C GLU A 445 -10.44 19.29 12.23
N GLU A 446 -10.61 17.99 11.97
CA GLU A 446 -9.58 16.98 12.22
C GLU A 446 -8.32 17.23 11.36
N SER A 447 -8.49 17.58 10.09
CA SER A 447 -7.38 17.92 9.19
C SER A 447 -6.62 19.16 9.67
N ILE A 448 -7.32 20.22 10.08
CA ILE A 448 -6.73 21.44 10.65
C ILE A 448 -5.94 21.11 11.93
N LYS A 449 -6.44 20.21 12.76
CA LYS A 449 -5.72 19.77 13.96
C LYS A 449 -4.40 19.09 13.59
N ILE A 450 -4.43 18.12 12.65
CA ILE A 450 -3.22 17.44 12.17
C ILE A 450 -2.22 18.44 11.61
N ILE A 451 -2.68 19.41 10.80
CA ILE A 451 -1.81 20.45 10.26
C ILE A 451 -1.14 21.26 11.37
N ARG A 452 -1.88 21.64 12.42
CA ARG A 452 -1.32 22.37 13.56
C ARG A 452 -0.24 21.55 14.27
N ASP A 453 -0.49 20.26 14.47
CA ASP A 453 0.47 19.34 15.09
C ASP A 453 1.74 19.23 14.22
N TYR A 454 1.60 19.07 12.89
CA TYR A 454 2.73 19.06 11.95
C TYR A 454 3.52 20.36 11.94
N ARG A 455 2.85 21.52 11.96
CA ARG A 455 3.53 22.83 12.05
C ARG A 455 4.33 22.95 13.34
N SER A 456 3.77 22.50 14.46
CA SER A 456 4.49 22.48 15.74
C SER A 456 5.74 21.60 15.67
N THR A 457 5.67 20.43 15.02
CA THR A 457 6.82 19.56 14.80
C THR A 457 7.86 20.23 13.90
N LEU A 458 7.43 20.82 12.78
CA LEU A 458 8.29 21.54 11.83
C LEU A 458 8.93 22.80 12.41
N ASP A 459 8.30 23.45 13.38
CA ASP A 459 8.86 24.61 14.08
C ASP A 459 9.88 24.26 15.16
N GLY A 460 10.04 22.97 15.48
CA GLY A 460 11.03 22.49 16.44
C GLY A 460 12.48 22.75 16.02
N GLU A 461 13.38 22.75 17.01
CA GLU A 461 14.82 23.02 16.81
C GLU A 461 15.47 22.07 15.81
N PHE A 462 14.99 20.82 15.72
CA PHE A 462 15.50 19.83 14.78
C PHE A 462 15.43 20.32 13.32
N PHE A 463 14.24 20.72 12.84
CA PHE A 463 14.09 21.13 11.44
C PHE A 463 14.78 22.46 11.13
N GLN A 464 14.94 23.33 12.14
CA GLN A 464 15.75 24.53 12.00
C GLN A 464 17.24 24.18 11.83
N ALA A 465 17.75 23.24 12.62
CA ALA A 465 19.11 22.75 12.52
C ALA A 465 19.36 21.99 11.20
N VAL A 466 18.37 21.23 10.73
CA VAL A 466 18.41 20.58 9.41
C VAL A 466 18.53 21.63 8.30
N ASP A 467 17.75 22.70 8.33
CA ASP A 467 17.86 23.77 7.31
C ASP A 467 19.16 24.59 7.44
N GLN A 468 19.78 24.59 8.61
CA GLN A 468 21.05 25.29 8.90
C GLN A 468 22.24 24.31 9.06
N ASN A 469 22.19 23.14 8.42
CA ASN A 469 23.12 22.03 8.70
C ASN A 469 24.58 22.30 8.32
N GLY A 470 24.87 23.27 7.44
CA GLY A 470 26.24 23.63 7.02
C GLY A 470 26.90 22.67 6.00
N PHE A 471 26.28 21.54 5.68
CA PHE A 471 26.74 20.58 4.66
C PHE A 471 26.12 20.87 3.28
N THR A 472 24.82 21.13 3.23
CA THR A 472 24.09 21.44 1.99
C THR A 472 22.93 22.39 2.29
N GLU A 473 22.60 23.28 1.35
CA GLU A 473 21.44 24.15 1.50
C GLU A 473 20.15 23.32 1.39
N THR A 474 19.38 23.26 2.48
CA THR A 474 18.03 22.66 2.48
C THR A 474 16.99 23.70 2.86
N LYS A 475 15.76 23.51 2.37
CA LYS A 475 14.60 24.36 2.69
C LYS A 475 13.41 23.49 3.10
N ILE A 476 13.68 22.46 3.89
CA ILE A 476 12.74 21.41 4.27
C ILE A 476 11.60 22.03 5.08
N ARG A 477 11.92 22.81 6.12
CA ARG A 477 10.90 23.44 6.97
C ARG A 477 10.04 24.41 6.18
N ALA A 478 10.68 25.33 5.45
CA ALA A 478 9.97 26.37 4.70
C ALA A 478 9.03 25.77 3.65
N ARG A 479 9.50 24.77 2.89
CA ARG A 479 8.69 24.08 1.87
C ARG A 479 7.50 23.33 2.49
N ALA A 480 7.73 22.64 3.61
CA ALA A 480 6.67 21.92 4.31
C ALA A 480 5.58 22.87 4.83
N LEU A 481 5.98 23.98 5.47
CA LEU A 481 5.05 24.99 6.00
C LEU A 481 4.23 25.67 4.90
N ASP A 482 4.84 25.95 3.74
CA ASP A 482 4.14 26.51 2.58
C ASP A 482 3.07 25.55 2.05
N ALA A 483 3.42 24.26 1.89
CA ALA A 483 2.47 23.25 1.45
C ALA A 483 1.30 23.07 2.43
N LEU A 484 1.58 23.04 3.74
CA LEU A 484 0.55 22.96 4.78
C LEU A 484 -0.36 24.19 4.78
N SER A 485 0.19 25.38 4.56
CA SER A 485 -0.61 26.61 4.40
C SER A 485 -1.52 26.54 3.17
N GLY A 486 -1.06 25.92 2.08
CA GLY A 486 -1.87 25.63 0.91
C GLY A 486 -3.04 24.69 1.20
N VAL A 487 -2.82 23.68 2.05
CA VAL A 487 -3.88 22.78 2.51
C VAL A 487 -4.89 23.51 3.40
N GLU A 488 -4.44 24.30 4.38
CA GLU A 488 -5.35 25.11 5.21
C GLU A 488 -6.22 26.06 4.37
N THR A 489 -5.62 26.69 3.37
CA THR A 489 -6.34 27.58 2.45
C THR A 489 -7.43 26.83 1.69
N ALA A 490 -7.11 25.62 1.19
CA ALA A 490 -8.10 24.77 0.54
C ALA A 490 -9.23 24.35 1.49
N LEU A 491 -8.91 24.00 2.74
CA LEU A 491 -9.91 23.62 3.75
C LEU A 491 -10.85 24.76 4.16
N ALA A 492 -10.39 26.01 4.07
CA ALA A 492 -11.17 27.20 4.41
C ALA A 492 -12.14 27.63 3.29
N ALA A 493 -11.92 27.18 2.05
CA ALA A 493 -12.88 27.30 0.95
C ALA A 493 -14.04 26.32 1.11
#